data_AF-A0A2N0L465-F1
#
_entry.id   AF-A0A2N0L465-F1
#
_cell.length_a   1.000
_cell.length_b   1.000
_cell.length_c   1.000
_cell.angle_alpha   90.00
_cell.angle_beta   90.00
_cell.angle_gamma   90.00
#
_symmetry.space_group_name_H-M   'P 1'
#
loop_
_entity.id
_entity.type
_entity.pdbx_description
1 polymer ?
#
loop_
_entity_poly.entity_id
_entity_poly.type
_entity_poly.pdbx_seq_one_letter_code
_entity_poly.pdbx_strand_id
1 'polypeptide(L)'
;MLTAALLLLVGCEDETERSNARSGIANDANSDNRHGMVDQYDWEYAGFTHAPVDFQQLMSDDSLCPTYPALQPFFNYFIPSHTEGPKKWYLATCSEDPVKVYLPVKALLRDGGIRIYTDEVTGGNEGAKTVYDGRWVLSDVQAYFEASTDVMVFFMHLTLLEEIKSSVEDSDQGYVILEAGTHIGYLKSSDAYSMDYNVIDFGVADRRVNAGLTEQDDHWWNIRANPFDYFSEEIKVSIQAAYKPVYNRMAREGTHPFTDIDESRLNLNEDGRIWGTWFKDDLSNGFDGATWASDWSVIHFTKTDDLGKETFWRYLEEHAGLSGLLVEANRLDAVGKRLYDGRPYGKSGYYLLSGSESSGLAKIESYFSRHEGLQTRYLKFFVTGKSESTFDDILTLEAFDTHELAKSNDYSDKAVKFRRTPCKAKTCA
;
A
#
# COMPACT_ATOMS: atom_id res chain seq x y z
N MET A 1 -24.64 18.97 8.09
CA MET A 1 -23.19 18.80 8.24
C MET A 1 -22.87 17.36 7.86
N LEU A 2 -22.44 17.16 6.62
CA LEU A 2 -22.07 15.86 6.06
C LEU A 2 -20.54 15.75 6.14
N THR A 3 -20.03 14.82 6.93
CA THR A 3 -18.61 14.43 6.91
C THR A 3 -18.50 13.24 5.96
N ALA A 4 -18.11 13.51 4.72
CA ALA A 4 -17.68 12.48 3.79
C ALA A 4 -16.25 12.10 4.18
N ALA A 5 -16.06 10.91 4.76
CA ALA A 5 -14.74 10.31 4.91
C ALA A 5 -14.29 9.82 3.52
N LEU A 6 -13.83 10.77 2.69
CA LEU A 6 -13.10 10.45 1.47
C LEU A 6 -11.68 10.05 1.92
N LEU A 7 -11.28 8.80 1.64
CA LEU A 7 -9.89 8.38 1.80
C LEU A 7 -9.02 9.15 0.80
N LEU A 8 -8.58 10.34 1.21
CA LEU A 8 -7.53 11.11 0.55
C LEU A 8 -6.20 10.68 1.13
N LEU A 9 -5.66 9.57 0.63
CA LEU A 9 -4.23 9.27 0.77
C LEU A 9 -3.59 9.57 -0.57
N VAL A 10 -2.71 10.57 -0.58
CA VAL A 10 -1.99 11.16 -1.71
C VAL A 10 -1.08 10.15 -2.40
N GLY A 11 -0.92 10.35 -3.71
CA GLY A 11 -0.22 9.44 -4.58
C GLY A 11 1.20 9.86 -4.72
N CYS A 12 2.05 8.87 -4.54
CA CYS A 12 3.42 8.90 -5.00
C CYS A 12 3.38 8.88 -6.55
N GLU A 13 3.50 10.04 -7.19
CA GLU A 13 3.92 10.11 -8.59
C GLU A 13 5.45 9.97 -8.68
N ASP A 14 5.90 9.27 -9.72
CA ASP A 14 7.30 8.98 -10.12
C ASP A 14 8.22 8.31 -9.06
N GLU A 15 8.14 6.97 -9.01
CA GLU A 15 9.13 6.11 -8.34
C GLU A 15 10.16 5.47 -9.31
N THR A 16 10.21 5.90 -10.56
CA THR A 16 11.03 5.30 -11.62
C THR A 16 12.38 5.95 -11.89
N GLU A 17 12.72 7.04 -11.19
CA GLU A 17 14.05 7.65 -11.30
C GLU A 17 15.21 6.76 -10.83
N ARG A 18 14.95 5.58 -10.24
CA ARG A 18 16.02 4.62 -9.96
C ARG A 18 16.46 3.78 -11.17
N SER A 19 15.65 3.67 -12.24
CA SER A 19 16.01 2.83 -13.39
C SER A 19 16.97 3.52 -14.38
N ASN A 20 17.01 4.85 -14.44
CA ASN A 20 17.81 5.60 -15.40
C ASN A 20 19.14 6.16 -14.85
N ALA A 21 19.43 6.03 -13.55
CA ALA A 21 20.73 6.43 -13.01
C ALA A 21 21.85 5.36 -13.19
N ARG A 22 21.55 4.19 -13.80
CA ARG A 22 22.58 3.15 -14.07
C ARG A 22 22.44 2.39 -15.41
N SER A 23 21.58 2.80 -16.34
CA SER A 23 21.50 2.19 -17.69
C SER A 23 22.57 2.76 -18.65
N GLY A 24 23.81 2.89 -18.17
CA GLY A 24 24.98 3.18 -19.01
C GLY A 24 25.57 1.89 -19.53
N ILE A 25 25.18 1.49 -20.76
CA ILE A 25 25.96 0.72 -21.73
C ILE A 25 26.91 -0.33 -21.09
N ALA A 26 26.42 -1.56 -20.94
CA ALA A 26 27.30 -2.71 -20.86
C ALA A 26 27.99 -2.90 -22.23
N ASN A 27 29.12 -2.23 -22.42
CA ASN A 27 30.15 -2.67 -23.32
C ASN A 27 31.28 -3.25 -22.48
N ASP A 28 31.70 -4.45 -22.84
CA ASP A 28 32.84 -5.20 -22.30
C ASP A 28 34.07 -4.30 -22.06
N ALA A 29 34.29 -3.89 -20.81
CA ALA A 29 35.59 -3.59 -20.19
C ALA A 29 35.40 -2.79 -18.88
N ASN A 30 35.18 -3.47 -17.75
CA ASN A 30 35.83 -3.14 -16.47
C ASN A 30 35.36 -4.09 -15.37
N SER A 31 36.14 -5.16 -15.15
CA SER A 31 36.02 -6.01 -13.97
C SER A 31 36.45 -5.33 -12.66
N ASP A 32 36.96 -4.09 -12.74
CA ASP A 32 37.69 -3.48 -11.61
C ASP A 32 36.90 -2.44 -10.79
N ASN A 33 35.62 -2.16 -11.13
CA ASN A 33 34.80 -1.19 -10.39
C ASN A 33 33.80 -1.79 -9.39
N ARG A 34 33.79 -3.12 -9.18
CA ARG A 34 32.95 -3.74 -8.13
C ARG A 34 33.57 -3.71 -6.73
N HIS A 35 34.78 -3.19 -6.56
CA HIS A 35 35.44 -3.04 -5.26
C HIS A 35 35.12 -1.72 -4.53
N GLY A 36 34.27 -0.84 -5.08
CA GLY A 36 33.99 0.48 -4.51
C GLY A 36 32.69 0.67 -3.70
N MET A 37 31.79 -0.33 -3.64
CA MET A 37 30.53 -0.21 -2.85
C MET A 37 30.62 -0.86 -1.45
N VAL A 38 31.68 -1.60 -1.16
CA VAL A 38 31.83 -2.31 0.13
C VAL A 38 32.26 -1.36 1.26
N ASP A 39 32.81 -0.20 0.95
CA ASP A 39 33.40 0.73 1.93
C ASP A 39 32.43 1.77 2.53
N GLN A 40 31.15 1.77 2.18
CA GLN A 40 30.22 2.83 2.65
C GLN A 40 29.46 2.48 3.94
N TYR A 41 29.36 1.20 4.28
CA TYR A 41 28.73 0.72 5.50
C TYR A 41 29.82 0.17 6.41
N ASP A 42 30.30 0.99 7.34
CA ASP A 42 31.30 0.57 8.34
C ASP A 42 30.66 -0.11 9.57
N TRP A 43 29.34 -0.35 9.54
CA TRP A 43 28.57 -1.04 10.58
C TRP A 43 27.96 -2.36 10.08
N GLU A 44 27.80 -3.29 11.02
CA GLU A 44 27.06 -4.53 10.80
C GLU A 44 25.55 -4.28 10.94
N TYR A 45 24.74 -4.85 10.04
CA TYR A 45 23.29 -4.79 10.15
C TYR A 45 22.79 -5.70 11.28
N ALA A 46 22.30 -5.11 12.36
CA ALA A 46 21.88 -5.82 13.58
C ALA A 46 20.35 -5.98 13.72
N GLY A 47 19.58 -5.76 12.65
CA GLY A 47 18.11 -5.71 12.72
C GLY A 47 17.57 -4.42 13.32
N PHE A 48 16.25 -4.31 13.44
CA PHE A 48 15.59 -3.13 14.00
C PHE A 48 15.51 -3.27 15.52
N THR A 49 16.23 -2.40 16.21
CA THR A 49 16.38 -2.42 17.68
C THR A 49 15.48 -1.41 18.38
N HIS A 50 14.76 -0.58 17.62
CA HIS A 50 13.81 0.40 18.14
C HIS A 50 12.51 0.32 17.34
N ALA A 51 11.37 0.64 17.97
CA ALA A 51 10.12 0.80 17.26
C ALA A 51 10.07 2.17 16.55
N PRO A 52 9.39 2.28 15.39
CA PRO A 52 9.27 3.53 14.64
C PRO A 52 8.45 4.60 15.37
N VAL A 53 7.63 4.20 16.34
CA VAL A 53 6.83 5.06 17.22
C VAL A 53 6.69 4.37 18.58
N ASP A 54 6.27 5.10 19.61
CA ASP A 54 5.85 4.48 20.87
C ASP A 54 4.51 3.77 20.67
N PHE A 55 4.53 2.44 20.59
CA PHE A 55 3.32 1.64 20.42
C PHE A 55 2.38 1.67 21.63
N GLN A 56 2.87 1.95 22.84
CA GLN A 56 1.98 2.13 24.00
C GLN A 56 1.19 3.42 23.87
N GLN A 57 1.85 4.51 23.43
CA GLN A 57 1.18 5.77 23.11
C GLN A 57 0.20 5.58 21.93
N LEU A 58 0.66 4.99 20.82
CA LEU A 58 -0.15 4.80 19.61
C LEU A 58 -1.42 3.97 19.86
N MET A 59 -1.34 2.96 20.72
CA MET A 59 -2.45 2.05 21.03
C MET A 59 -3.29 2.49 22.24
N SER A 60 -2.98 3.64 22.84
CA SER A 60 -3.75 4.20 23.96
C SER A 60 -5.13 4.68 23.49
N ASP A 61 -6.13 4.65 24.39
CA ASP A 61 -7.50 5.06 24.05
C ASP A 61 -7.59 6.49 23.49
N ASP A 62 -6.71 7.40 23.92
CA ASP A 62 -6.64 8.78 23.45
C ASP A 62 -6.05 8.92 22.03
N SER A 63 -5.35 7.88 21.56
CA SER A 63 -4.75 7.83 20.21
C SER A 63 -5.64 7.11 19.20
N LEU A 64 -6.55 6.24 19.66
CA LEU A 64 -7.38 5.42 18.77
C LEU A 64 -8.41 6.25 18.01
N CYS A 65 -8.39 6.15 16.68
CA CYS A 65 -9.40 6.76 15.84
C CYS A 65 -10.69 5.91 15.77
N PRO A 66 -11.89 6.54 15.81
CA PRO A 66 -13.16 5.80 15.68
C PRO A 66 -13.34 5.13 14.31
N THR A 67 -12.80 5.75 13.27
CA THR A 67 -13.01 5.42 11.85
C THR A 67 -11.81 4.75 11.20
N TYR A 68 -10.65 4.72 11.87
CA TYR A 68 -9.40 4.25 11.30
C TYR A 68 -8.57 3.45 12.33
N PRO A 69 -8.13 2.21 12.05
CA PRO A 69 -7.29 1.46 12.97
C PRO A 69 -5.91 2.11 13.16
N ALA A 70 -5.39 2.09 14.40
CA ALA A 70 -4.10 2.69 14.72
C ALA A 70 -2.89 2.00 14.05
N LEU A 71 -3.02 0.71 13.72
CA LEU A 71 -2.06 -0.05 12.92
C LEU A 71 -2.81 -0.88 11.88
N GLN A 72 -2.42 -0.73 10.63
CA GLN A 72 -2.86 -1.61 9.54
C GLN A 72 -1.63 -2.22 8.87
N PRO A 73 -1.31 -3.49 9.14
CA PRO A 73 -0.14 -4.16 8.56
C PRO A 73 -0.32 -4.51 7.07
N PHE A 74 -1.56 -4.49 6.57
CA PHE A 74 -1.93 -5.06 5.28
C PHE A 74 -3.01 -4.26 4.53
N PHE A 75 -2.74 -2.97 4.26
CA PHE A 75 -3.80 -2.07 3.82
C PHE A 75 -4.05 -2.03 2.30
N ASN A 76 -3.14 -2.49 1.44
CA ASN A 76 -3.31 -2.30 -0.01
C ASN A 76 -4.49 -3.10 -0.59
N TYR A 77 -4.98 -4.14 0.09
CA TYR A 77 -6.24 -4.78 -0.33
C TYR A 77 -7.45 -3.87 -0.16
N PHE A 78 -7.35 -2.82 0.66
CA PHE A 78 -8.39 -1.80 0.84
C PHE A 78 -8.07 -0.45 0.20
N ILE A 79 -6.82 -0.19 -0.20
CA ILE A 79 -6.47 0.97 -1.01
C ILE A 79 -6.06 0.55 -2.42
N PRO A 80 -6.99 0.62 -3.39
CA PRO A 80 -6.73 0.31 -4.79
C PRO A 80 -5.87 1.37 -5.51
N SER A 81 -5.57 2.49 -4.85
CA SER A 81 -4.57 3.44 -5.35
C SER A 81 -3.12 2.98 -5.14
N HIS A 82 -2.92 1.84 -4.48
CA HIS A 82 -1.61 1.24 -4.23
C HIS A 82 -1.60 -0.15 -4.86
N THR A 83 -0.48 -0.56 -5.46
CA THR A 83 -0.36 -1.94 -5.94
C THR A 83 -0.41 -2.95 -4.80
N GLU A 84 -0.83 -4.17 -5.11
CA GLU A 84 -0.45 -5.32 -4.31
C GLU A 84 1.07 -5.39 -4.28
N GLY A 85 1.63 -5.36 -3.08
CA GLY A 85 3.07 -5.44 -2.87
C GLY A 85 3.80 -4.31 -2.20
N PRO A 86 3.21 -3.52 -1.28
CA PRO A 86 3.96 -3.06 -0.12
C PRO A 86 3.40 -3.67 1.14
N LYS A 87 4.12 -4.61 1.75
CA LYS A 87 3.98 -4.75 3.20
C LYS A 87 4.58 -3.50 3.83
N LYS A 88 3.74 -2.50 4.05
CA LYS A 88 4.03 -1.31 4.82
C LYS A 88 2.93 -1.17 5.85
N TRP A 89 3.31 -0.68 7.01
CA TRP A 89 2.41 -0.39 8.10
C TRP A 89 1.89 1.03 7.94
N TYR A 90 0.57 1.17 7.98
CA TYR A 90 -0.04 2.47 8.21
C TYR A 90 -0.19 2.63 9.71
N LEU A 91 0.49 3.65 10.24
CA LEU A 91 0.44 4.00 11.66
C LEU A 91 -0.39 5.25 11.77
N ALA A 92 -1.49 5.18 12.51
CA ALA A 92 -2.46 6.27 12.60
C ALA A 92 -2.80 6.64 14.03
N THR A 93 -3.05 7.92 14.25
CA THR A 93 -3.47 8.47 15.55
C THR A 93 -4.45 9.60 15.39
N CYS A 94 -5.38 9.68 16.33
CA CYS A 94 -6.27 10.82 16.56
C CYS A 94 -5.90 11.59 17.82
N SER A 95 -4.73 11.29 18.41
CA SER A 95 -4.24 12.00 19.57
C SER A 95 -3.94 13.45 19.21
N GLU A 96 -4.31 14.35 20.12
CA GLU A 96 -3.87 15.74 20.11
C GLU A 96 -2.41 15.87 20.60
N ASP A 97 -1.92 14.89 21.35
CA ASP A 97 -0.55 14.86 21.81
C ASP A 97 0.39 14.41 20.67
N PRO A 98 1.53 15.10 20.48
CA PRO A 98 2.49 14.71 19.44
C PRO A 98 2.98 13.26 19.60
N VAL A 99 2.81 12.47 18.55
CA VAL A 99 3.40 11.13 18.44
C VAL A 99 4.71 11.23 17.66
N LYS A 100 5.82 10.94 18.33
CA LYS A 100 7.17 11.03 17.76
C LYS A 100 7.49 9.81 16.91
N VAL A 101 8.22 10.04 15.82
CA VAL A 101 8.72 9.01 14.90
C VAL A 101 10.22 8.86 15.07
N TYR A 102 10.66 7.62 15.24
CA TYR A 102 12.05 7.26 15.48
C TYR A 102 12.57 6.36 14.38
N LEU A 103 13.87 6.49 14.09
CA LEU A 103 14.55 5.58 13.17
C LEU A 103 14.76 4.22 13.84
N PRO A 104 14.26 3.10 13.30
CA PRO A 104 14.28 1.81 14.00
C PRO A 104 15.65 1.12 14.00
N VAL A 105 16.59 1.58 13.16
CA VAL A 105 17.89 0.97 12.92
C VAL A 105 18.94 2.02 12.56
N LYS A 106 20.21 1.75 12.82
CA LYS A 106 21.29 2.60 12.31
C LYS A 106 21.25 2.59 10.79
N ALA A 107 21.21 3.77 10.18
CA ALA A 107 21.08 3.88 8.73
C ALA A 107 21.67 5.17 8.19
N LEU A 108 22.01 5.14 6.90
CA LEU A 108 22.49 6.27 6.13
C LEU A 108 21.33 6.94 5.40
N LEU A 109 21.24 8.26 5.52
CA LEU A 109 20.29 9.11 4.78
C LEU A 109 21.06 9.98 3.80
N ARG A 110 20.70 9.91 2.52
CA ARG A 110 21.25 10.76 1.44
C ARG A 110 20.29 11.90 1.13
N ASP A 111 20.79 12.94 0.47
CA ASP A 111 19.94 14.04 -0.02
C ASP A 111 18.80 13.55 -0.92
N GLY A 112 19.11 12.74 -1.95
CA GLY A 112 18.09 12.11 -2.80
C GLY A 112 17.20 11.06 -2.11
N GLY A 113 17.47 10.75 -0.84
CA GLY A 113 16.64 9.93 0.03
C GLY A 113 15.54 10.73 0.74
N ILE A 114 15.56 12.06 0.68
CA ILE A 114 14.49 12.93 1.17
C ILE A 114 13.73 13.45 -0.05
N ARG A 115 12.43 13.14 -0.14
CA ARG A 115 11.59 13.58 -1.25
C ARG A 115 10.36 14.30 -0.75
N ILE A 116 10.08 15.41 -1.41
CA ILE A 116 8.91 16.25 -1.17
C ILE A 116 8.22 16.34 -2.52
N TYR A 117 7.04 15.74 -2.62
CA TYR A 117 6.26 15.72 -3.85
C TYR A 117 5.11 16.70 -3.70
N THR A 118 5.15 17.80 -4.45
CA THR A 118 4.07 18.78 -4.42
C THR A 118 2.89 18.27 -5.25
N ASP A 119 1.69 18.20 -4.67
CA ASP A 119 0.48 17.87 -5.42
C ASP A 119 0.01 19.10 -6.22
N GLU A 120 0.43 19.18 -7.49
CA GLU A 120 0.03 20.28 -8.38
C GLU A 120 -1.48 20.27 -8.70
N VAL A 121 -2.17 19.14 -8.54
CA VAL A 121 -3.58 18.97 -8.89
C VAL A 121 -4.50 19.47 -7.78
N THR A 122 -4.12 19.27 -6.51
CA THR A 122 -4.90 19.78 -5.36
C THR A 122 -4.37 21.10 -4.78
N GLY A 123 -3.24 21.61 -5.31
CA GLY A 123 -2.61 22.84 -4.84
C GLY A 123 -1.88 22.65 -3.50
N GLY A 124 -1.24 21.49 -3.35
CA GLY A 124 -0.69 21.00 -2.09
C GLY A 124 0.39 21.90 -1.46
N ASN A 125 0.55 21.74 -0.15
CA ASN A 125 1.54 22.44 0.68
C ASN A 125 2.62 21.45 1.17
N GLU A 126 2.95 20.43 0.39
CA GLU A 126 3.96 19.43 0.75
C GLU A 126 5.32 20.09 0.91
N GLY A 127 6.05 19.67 1.95
CA GLY A 127 7.32 20.29 2.33
C GLY A 127 7.20 21.70 2.89
N ALA A 128 5.99 22.20 3.16
CA ALA A 128 5.81 23.48 3.84
C ALA A 128 6.52 23.45 5.20
N LYS A 129 7.49 24.36 5.36
CA LYS A 129 8.20 24.54 6.62
C LYS A 129 7.28 25.21 7.64
N THR A 130 7.01 24.51 8.74
CA THR A 130 6.15 25.00 9.83
C THR A 130 6.74 24.64 11.20
N VAL A 131 6.10 25.09 12.27
CA VAL A 131 6.45 24.73 13.65
C VAL A 131 5.43 23.75 14.20
N TYR A 132 5.90 22.61 14.69
CA TYR A 132 5.10 21.60 15.37
C TYR A 132 5.84 21.11 16.61
N ASP A 133 5.15 20.99 17.75
CA ASP A 133 5.77 20.63 19.03
C ASP A 133 7.03 21.48 19.38
N GLY A 134 6.98 22.78 19.03
CA GLY A 134 8.09 23.72 19.24
C GLY A 134 9.33 23.49 18.34
N ARG A 135 9.26 22.61 17.35
CA ARG A 135 10.35 22.26 16.41
C ARG A 135 9.98 22.67 14.99
N TRP A 136 10.98 23.04 14.19
CA TRP A 136 10.78 23.25 12.75
C TRP A 136 10.63 21.90 12.06
N VAL A 137 9.59 21.78 11.24
CA VAL A 137 9.24 20.55 10.52
C VAL A 137 8.87 20.84 9.07
N LEU A 138 8.96 19.80 8.25
CA LEU A 138 8.53 19.75 6.87
C LEU A 138 7.43 18.68 6.79
N SER A 139 6.22 19.08 6.39
CA SER A 139 5.10 18.14 6.29
C SER A 139 5.18 17.30 5.03
N ASP A 140 4.62 16.09 5.09
CA ASP A 140 4.44 15.19 3.96
C ASP A 140 5.72 14.87 3.17
N VAL A 141 6.70 14.35 3.89
CA VAL A 141 8.01 13.97 3.36
C VAL A 141 8.09 12.45 3.19
N GLN A 142 8.68 12.00 2.09
CA GLN A 142 9.16 10.63 1.97
C GLN A 142 10.64 10.59 2.34
N ALA A 143 11.02 9.67 3.21
CA ALA A 143 12.39 9.53 3.69
C ALA A 143 12.85 8.07 3.57
N TYR A 144 13.98 7.87 2.88
CA TYR A 144 14.56 6.57 2.57
C TYR A 144 15.93 6.43 3.22
N PHE A 145 16.05 5.48 4.13
CA PHE A 145 17.22 5.24 4.97
C PHE A 145 17.88 3.90 4.62
N GLU A 146 19.13 3.93 4.19
CA GLU A 146 19.92 2.75 3.83
C GLU A 146 20.50 2.11 5.10
N ALA A 147 19.91 1.01 5.56
CA ALA A 147 20.38 0.28 6.75
C ALA A 147 21.52 -0.69 6.42
N SER A 148 21.57 -1.19 5.19
CA SER A 148 22.65 -1.98 4.61
C SER A 148 22.62 -1.88 3.08
N THR A 149 23.48 -2.64 2.39
CA THR A 149 23.46 -2.73 0.91
C THR A 149 22.13 -3.27 0.36
N ASP A 150 21.44 -4.11 1.13
CA ASP A 150 20.22 -4.79 0.71
C ASP A 150 18.96 -4.24 1.37
N VAL A 151 19.06 -3.72 2.59
CA VAL A 151 17.93 -3.31 3.43
C VAL A 151 17.82 -1.79 3.49
N MET A 152 16.63 -1.29 3.14
CA MET A 152 16.24 0.10 3.24
C MET A 152 14.96 0.23 4.07
N VAL A 153 14.97 1.16 5.01
CA VAL A 153 13.79 1.59 5.76
C VAL A 153 13.22 2.82 5.08
N PHE A 154 11.90 2.90 4.95
CA PHE A 154 11.27 4.08 4.39
C PHE A 154 10.07 4.53 5.21
N PHE A 155 9.89 5.84 5.21
CA PHE A 155 8.71 6.51 5.73
C PHE A 155 8.06 7.31 4.60
N MET A 156 6.75 7.24 4.47
CA MET A 156 5.97 8.14 3.60
C MET A 156 4.99 8.94 4.47
N HIS A 157 4.62 10.13 3.99
CA HIS A 157 3.78 11.07 4.71
C HIS A 157 4.36 11.53 6.07
N LEU A 158 5.69 11.45 6.22
CA LEU A 158 6.38 11.84 7.45
C LEU A 158 6.38 13.36 7.59
N THR A 159 5.98 13.87 8.75
CA THR A 159 6.33 15.23 9.14
C THR A 159 7.77 15.22 9.67
N LEU A 160 8.73 15.49 8.78
CA LEU A 160 10.17 15.37 9.03
C LEU A 160 10.67 16.57 9.85
N LEU A 161 11.54 16.33 10.83
CA LEU A 161 12.27 17.40 11.51
C LEU A 161 13.22 18.08 10.53
N GLU A 162 13.15 19.41 10.47
CA GLU A 162 13.97 20.17 9.52
C GLU A 162 15.47 20.02 9.80
N GLU A 163 15.87 19.83 11.06
CA GLU A 163 17.26 19.56 11.45
C GLU A 163 17.84 18.30 10.79
N ILE A 164 17.01 17.28 10.49
CA ILE A 164 17.44 16.08 9.78
C ILE A 164 17.76 16.42 8.32
N LYS A 165 16.89 17.20 7.66
CA LYS A 165 17.14 17.67 6.29
C LYS A 165 18.38 18.56 6.23
N SER A 166 18.50 19.56 7.11
CA SER A 166 19.65 20.46 7.14
C SER A 166 20.95 19.69 7.39
N SER A 167 20.94 18.68 8.26
CA SER A 167 22.15 17.87 8.51
C SER A 167 22.65 17.14 7.25
N VAL A 168 21.73 16.73 6.37
CA VAL A 168 22.07 16.11 5.09
C VAL A 168 22.59 17.15 4.10
N GLU A 169 21.93 18.30 3.99
CA GLU A 169 22.31 19.40 3.09
C GLU A 169 23.67 20.02 3.45
N ASP A 170 23.97 20.10 4.75
CA ASP A 170 25.21 20.64 5.30
C ASP A 170 26.36 19.60 5.29
N SER A 171 26.09 18.35 4.93
CA SER A 171 27.10 17.28 4.91
C SER A 171 27.99 17.39 3.68
N ASP A 172 29.30 17.53 3.89
CA ASP A 172 30.33 17.49 2.85
C ASP A 172 30.34 16.15 2.05
N GLN A 173 29.75 15.09 2.60
CA GLN A 173 29.67 13.77 1.97
C GLN A 173 28.37 13.55 1.18
N GLY A 174 27.39 14.46 1.29
CA GLY A 174 26.06 14.31 0.69
C GLY A 174 25.17 13.25 1.37
N TYR A 175 25.56 12.82 2.57
CA TYR A 175 24.79 11.91 3.41
C TYR A 175 25.13 12.09 4.89
N VAL A 176 24.25 11.59 5.77
CA VAL A 176 24.51 11.44 7.21
C VAL A 176 24.22 10.02 7.66
N ILE A 177 24.87 9.59 8.72
CA ILE A 177 24.56 8.32 9.39
C ILE A 177 23.85 8.65 10.69
N LEU A 178 22.66 8.08 10.88
CA LEU A 178 21.83 8.26 12.06
C LEU A 178 21.81 6.95 12.86
N GLU A 179 21.90 7.07 14.18
CA GLU A 179 21.81 5.92 15.08
C GLU A 179 20.35 5.46 15.24
N ALA A 180 20.15 4.18 15.54
CA ALA A 180 18.83 3.66 15.91
C ALA A 180 18.28 4.42 17.12
N GLY A 181 16.98 4.71 17.12
CA GLY A 181 16.32 5.52 18.14
C GLY A 181 16.44 7.04 17.93
N THR A 182 17.07 7.49 16.84
CA THR A 182 17.06 8.93 16.48
C THR A 182 15.63 9.39 16.23
N HIS A 183 15.19 10.45 16.91
CA HIS A 183 13.92 11.12 16.62
C HIS A 183 14.04 11.85 15.29
N ILE A 184 13.24 11.45 14.30
CA ILE A 184 13.33 11.95 12.92
C ILE A 184 12.14 12.82 12.51
N GLY A 185 11.02 12.76 13.23
CA GLY A 185 9.79 13.42 12.81
C GLY A 185 8.61 13.08 13.68
N TYR A 186 7.42 13.37 13.15
CA TYR A 186 6.16 13.17 13.85
C TYR A 186 5.15 12.43 12.96
N LEU A 187 4.28 11.67 13.61
CA LEU A 187 3.09 11.10 13.01
C LEU A 187 2.04 12.22 12.92
N LYS A 188 2.16 13.05 11.88
CA LYS A 188 1.31 14.21 11.64
C LYS A 188 1.06 14.31 10.14
N SER A 189 -0.21 14.26 9.75
CA SER A 189 -0.61 14.48 8.36
C SER A 189 -0.57 15.97 8.03
N SER A 190 -0.38 16.30 6.76
CA SER A 190 -0.54 17.67 6.26
C SER A 190 -1.98 18.15 6.51
N ASP A 191 -2.13 19.36 7.05
CA ASP A 191 -3.46 19.96 7.26
C ASP A 191 -4.23 20.15 5.93
N ALA A 192 -3.51 20.19 4.80
CA ALA A 192 -4.10 20.25 3.46
C ALA A 192 -5.01 19.05 3.15
N TYR A 193 -4.71 17.88 3.74
CA TYR A 193 -5.49 16.66 3.50
C TYR A 193 -6.88 16.70 4.17
N SER A 194 -7.10 17.60 5.13
CA SER A 194 -8.37 17.74 5.83
C SER A 194 -8.89 16.43 6.44
N MET A 195 -7.99 15.57 6.90
CA MET A 195 -8.29 14.27 7.51
C MET A 195 -8.63 14.41 9.00
N ASP A 196 -9.48 13.51 9.51
CA ASP A 196 -9.84 13.41 10.93
C ASP A 196 -8.83 12.59 11.75
N TYR A 197 -7.73 12.16 11.13
CA TYR A 197 -6.64 11.42 11.75
C TYR A 197 -5.30 11.78 11.10
N ASN A 198 -4.22 11.57 11.85
CA ASN A 198 -2.86 11.63 11.34
C ASN A 198 -2.40 10.23 10.96
N VAL A 199 -1.63 10.10 9.87
CA VAL A 199 -1.12 8.82 9.40
C VAL A 199 0.25 8.96 8.76
N ILE A 200 1.10 7.97 8.98
CA ILE A 200 2.34 7.77 8.21
C ILE A 200 2.37 6.36 7.68
N ASP A 201 3.15 6.17 6.62
CA ASP A 201 3.47 4.84 6.12
C ASP A 201 4.88 4.49 6.57
N PHE A 202 5.05 3.31 7.14
CA PHE A 202 6.34 2.78 7.55
C PHE A 202 6.59 1.45 6.85
N GLY A 203 7.71 1.32 6.13
CA GLY A 203 7.99 0.11 5.37
C GLY A 203 9.45 -0.27 5.29
N VAL A 204 9.68 -1.48 4.79
CA VAL A 204 10.99 -2.04 4.54
C VAL A 204 11.07 -2.52 3.11
N ALA A 205 12.18 -2.21 2.45
CA ALA A 205 12.57 -2.79 1.18
C ALA A 205 13.85 -3.58 1.37
N ASP A 206 13.84 -4.85 0.99
CA ASP A 206 14.95 -5.77 1.07
C ASP A 206 15.17 -6.43 -0.29
N ARG A 207 16.30 -6.14 -0.92
CA ARG A 207 16.67 -6.66 -2.25
C ARG A 207 16.80 -8.19 -2.32
N ARG A 208 16.82 -8.86 -1.17
CA ARG A 208 16.86 -10.33 -1.06
C ARG A 208 15.45 -10.94 -1.09
N VAL A 209 14.42 -10.13 -0.95
CA VAL A 209 13.01 -10.53 -1.03
C VAL A 209 12.51 -10.33 -2.46
N ASN A 210 11.68 -11.25 -2.95
CA ASN A 210 10.97 -11.11 -4.21
C ASN A 210 9.53 -11.60 -4.04
N ALA A 211 8.58 -10.68 -4.14
CA ALA A 211 7.15 -10.97 -4.08
C ALA A 211 6.60 -11.56 -5.39
N GLY A 212 7.33 -11.46 -6.52
CA GLY A 212 6.86 -11.99 -7.80
C GLY A 212 5.61 -11.27 -8.32
N LEU A 213 5.53 -9.96 -8.11
CA LEU A 213 4.44 -9.08 -8.54
C LEU A 213 4.73 -8.39 -9.88
N THR A 214 6.00 -8.32 -10.25
CA THR A 214 6.45 -7.82 -11.55
C THR A 214 7.53 -8.73 -12.13
N GLU A 215 7.75 -8.67 -13.45
CA GLU A 215 8.83 -9.39 -14.14
C GLU A 215 10.24 -8.95 -13.73
N GLN A 216 10.38 -7.80 -13.05
CA GLN A 216 11.68 -7.23 -12.64
C GLN A 216 11.93 -7.54 -11.15
N ASP A 217 12.80 -8.50 -10.85
CA ASP A 217 13.02 -8.99 -9.48
C ASP A 217 13.41 -7.89 -8.47
N ASP A 218 14.14 -6.85 -8.91
CA ASP A 218 14.58 -5.72 -8.08
C ASP A 218 13.59 -4.54 -8.07
N HIS A 219 12.44 -4.69 -8.74
CA HIS A 219 11.39 -3.68 -8.73
C HIS A 219 10.93 -3.41 -7.31
N TRP A 220 10.63 -2.14 -7.02
CA TRP A 220 10.20 -1.68 -5.70
C TRP A 220 9.09 -2.54 -5.09
N TRP A 221 8.14 -2.97 -5.91
CA TRP A 221 7.02 -3.80 -5.45
C TRP A 221 7.41 -5.23 -5.11
N ASN A 222 8.45 -5.77 -5.75
CA ASN A 222 8.93 -7.12 -5.48
C ASN A 222 9.71 -7.19 -4.17
N ILE A 223 10.44 -6.12 -3.83
CA ILE A 223 11.40 -6.13 -2.71
C ILE A 223 10.81 -5.67 -1.37
N ARG A 224 9.52 -5.34 -1.29
CA ARG A 224 8.91 -4.87 -0.03
C ARG A 224 8.56 -6.03 0.90
N ALA A 225 8.91 -5.88 2.18
CA ALA A 225 8.81 -6.93 3.19
C ALA A 225 8.10 -6.43 4.46
N ASN A 226 7.57 -7.35 5.27
CA ASN A 226 6.82 -6.98 6.47
C ASN A 226 7.80 -6.34 7.46
N PRO A 227 7.60 -5.09 7.89
CA PRO A 227 8.48 -4.49 8.88
C PRO A 227 8.59 -5.32 10.16
N PHE A 228 7.54 -6.08 10.50
CA PHE A 228 7.55 -6.98 11.66
C PHE A 228 8.74 -7.95 11.65
N ASP A 229 9.08 -8.49 10.48
CA ASP A 229 10.09 -9.55 10.32
C ASP A 229 11.51 -9.07 10.70
N TYR A 230 11.74 -7.75 10.69
CA TYR A 230 13.06 -7.14 10.88
C TYR A 230 13.33 -6.67 12.31
N PHE A 231 12.32 -6.60 13.17
CA PHE A 231 12.51 -6.24 14.58
C PHE A 231 13.22 -7.32 15.36
N SER A 232 14.04 -6.91 16.33
CA SER A 232 14.57 -7.83 17.34
C SER A 232 13.43 -8.47 18.12
N GLU A 233 13.65 -9.66 18.67
CA GLU A 233 12.62 -10.38 19.43
C GLU A 233 12.07 -9.57 20.62
N GLU A 234 12.93 -8.78 21.27
CA GLU A 234 12.50 -7.86 22.34
C GLU A 234 11.49 -6.83 21.84
N ILE A 235 11.76 -6.22 20.68
CA ILE A 235 10.88 -5.21 20.09
C ILE A 235 9.60 -5.85 19.55
N LYS A 236 9.68 -7.03 18.92
CA LYS A 236 8.48 -7.79 18.49
C LYS A 236 7.54 -8.06 19.66
N VAL A 237 8.07 -8.57 20.78
CA VAL A 237 7.29 -8.84 22.00
C VAL A 237 6.65 -7.55 22.53
N SER A 238 7.39 -6.43 22.53
CA SER A 238 6.86 -5.14 22.97
C SER A 238 5.71 -4.64 22.09
N ILE A 239 5.88 -4.69 20.75
CA ILE A 239 4.86 -4.30 19.78
C ILE A 239 3.63 -5.18 19.91
N GLN A 240 3.80 -6.51 19.95
CA GLN A 240 2.70 -7.46 20.14
C GLN A 240 1.95 -7.22 21.45
N ALA A 241 2.67 -6.95 22.55
CA ALA A 241 2.05 -6.66 23.84
C ALA A 241 1.19 -5.38 23.80
N ALA A 242 1.69 -4.32 23.15
CA ALA A 242 0.95 -3.07 22.97
C ALA A 242 -0.24 -3.22 22.01
N TYR A 243 -0.11 -4.04 20.96
CA TYR A 243 -1.16 -4.27 19.96
C TYR A 243 -2.29 -5.17 20.47
N LYS A 244 -1.98 -6.11 21.37
CA LYS A 244 -2.91 -7.16 21.82
C LYS A 244 -4.26 -6.66 22.32
N PRO A 245 -4.39 -5.57 23.10
CA PRO A 245 -5.70 -5.04 23.50
C PRO A 245 -6.55 -4.60 22.31
N VAL A 246 -5.93 -3.95 21.31
CA VAL A 246 -6.60 -3.49 20.09
C VAL A 246 -7.00 -4.68 19.23
N TYR A 247 -6.10 -5.66 19.05
CA TYR A 247 -6.41 -6.92 18.36
C TYR A 247 -7.58 -7.66 19.02
N ASN A 248 -7.56 -7.82 20.35
CA ASN A 248 -8.65 -8.46 21.11
C ASN A 248 -9.98 -7.71 20.93
N ARG A 249 -9.95 -6.37 20.83
CA ARG A 249 -11.15 -5.59 20.52
C ARG A 249 -11.64 -5.91 19.11
N MET A 250 -10.77 -5.89 18.10
CA MET A 250 -11.13 -6.25 16.72
C MET A 250 -11.65 -7.68 16.62
N ALA A 251 -11.07 -8.63 17.36
CA ALA A 251 -11.52 -10.01 17.47
C ALA A 251 -12.92 -10.13 18.06
N ARG A 252 -13.24 -9.35 19.10
CA ARG A 252 -14.62 -9.28 19.64
C ARG A 252 -15.60 -8.64 18.66
N GLU A 253 -15.15 -7.65 17.89
CA GLU A 253 -15.96 -6.98 16.88
C GLU A 253 -16.21 -7.87 15.66
N GLY A 254 -15.24 -8.69 15.22
CA GLY A 254 -15.45 -9.70 14.18
C GLY A 254 -15.68 -9.15 12.77
N THR A 255 -15.28 -7.91 12.48
CA THR A 255 -15.51 -7.23 11.18
C THR A 255 -14.25 -6.67 10.50
N HIS A 256 -13.06 -7.09 10.93
CA HIS A 256 -11.77 -6.58 10.47
C HIS A 256 -10.95 -7.66 9.76
N PRO A 257 -10.83 -7.67 8.42
CA PRO A 257 -10.22 -8.78 7.69
C PRO A 257 -8.69 -8.78 7.61
N PHE A 258 -7.99 -7.69 7.93
CA PHE A 258 -6.54 -7.56 7.72
C PHE A 258 -5.83 -6.96 8.93
N THR A 259 -5.71 -7.75 10.01
CA THR A 259 -5.20 -7.28 11.30
C THR A 259 -4.10 -8.16 11.89
N ASP A 260 -3.68 -9.21 11.20
CA ASP A 260 -2.56 -10.03 11.68
C ASP A 260 -1.25 -9.33 11.32
N ILE A 261 -0.48 -8.94 12.33
CA ILE A 261 0.81 -8.26 12.16
C ILE A 261 1.94 -9.24 11.83
N ASP A 262 1.74 -10.53 12.12
CA ASP A 262 2.68 -11.61 11.86
C ASP A 262 2.50 -12.18 10.43
N GLU A 263 1.44 -11.78 9.72
CA GLU A 263 1.20 -12.20 8.34
C GLU A 263 2.28 -11.62 7.42
N SER A 264 3.07 -12.53 6.85
CA SER A 264 4.24 -12.23 6.02
C SER A 264 4.17 -12.89 4.64
N ARG A 265 2.97 -13.08 4.09
CA ARG A 265 2.76 -13.49 2.70
C ARG A 265 3.00 -12.36 1.70
N LEU A 266 3.80 -12.60 0.68
CA LEU A 266 4.27 -11.56 -0.24
C LEU A 266 3.33 -11.27 -1.42
N ASN A 267 2.47 -12.22 -1.80
CA ASN A 267 1.69 -12.18 -3.04
C ASN A 267 0.39 -12.99 -2.89
N LEU A 268 -0.72 -12.47 -3.43
CA LEU A 268 -2.02 -13.16 -3.55
C LEU A 268 -2.43 -13.40 -5.00
N ASN A 269 -1.63 -13.00 -5.98
CA ASN A 269 -1.88 -13.37 -7.35
C ASN A 269 -1.83 -14.88 -7.48
N GLU A 270 -2.90 -15.45 -8.06
CA GLU A 270 -2.95 -16.86 -8.42
C GLU A 270 -3.11 -17.00 -9.94
N ASP A 271 -2.21 -17.76 -10.55
CA ASP A 271 -2.14 -18.00 -11.99
C ASP A 271 -3.45 -18.57 -12.53
N GLY A 272 -3.98 -17.95 -13.58
CA GLY A 272 -5.19 -18.39 -14.25
C GLY A 272 -6.47 -18.28 -13.41
N ARG A 273 -6.44 -17.55 -12.29
CA ARG A 273 -7.59 -17.34 -11.39
C ARG A 273 -7.85 -15.86 -11.15
N ILE A 274 -9.04 -15.52 -10.68
CA ILE A 274 -9.45 -14.13 -10.43
C ILE A 274 -8.73 -13.46 -9.24
N TRP A 275 -8.12 -14.23 -8.34
CA TRP A 275 -7.54 -13.72 -7.10
C TRP A 275 -6.26 -12.90 -7.31
N GLY A 276 -6.10 -11.81 -6.57
CA GLY A 276 -4.99 -10.86 -6.63
C GLY A 276 -5.37 -9.53 -7.30
N THR A 277 -4.37 -8.84 -7.85
CA THR A 277 -4.51 -7.49 -8.40
C THR A 277 -4.61 -7.46 -9.89
N TRP A 278 -5.43 -6.53 -10.37
CA TRP A 278 -5.72 -6.35 -11.76
C TRP A 278 -5.71 -4.87 -12.13
N PHE A 279 -4.98 -4.56 -13.19
CA PHE A 279 -4.85 -3.23 -13.76
C PHE A 279 -5.66 -3.14 -15.04
N LYS A 280 -6.37 -2.04 -15.23
CA LYS A 280 -7.22 -1.87 -16.39
C LYS A 280 -6.41 -1.91 -17.69
N ASP A 281 -6.83 -2.75 -18.63
CA ASP A 281 -6.08 -3.06 -19.86
C ASP A 281 -6.25 -1.98 -20.94
N ASP A 282 -7.18 -1.03 -20.83
CA ASP A 282 -7.24 0.10 -21.76
C ASP A 282 -6.34 1.28 -21.34
N LEU A 283 -5.70 1.22 -20.17
CA LEU A 283 -4.72 2.20 -19.69
C LEU A 283 -3.28 1.79 -20.05
N SER A 284 -2.44 2.78 -20.38
CA SER A 284 -1.00 2.58 -20.59
C SER A 284 -0.30 2.17 -19.30
N ASN A 285 -0.64 2.84 -18.19
CA ASN A 285 -0.18 2.58 -16.84
C ASN A 285 -1.34 2.84 -15.85
N GLY A 286 -1.60 1.90 -14.93
CA GLY A 286 -2.62 2.06 -13.89
C GLY A 286 -2.24 3.04 -12.77
N PHE A 287 -0.98 3.49 -12.72
CA PHE A 287 -0.43 4.38 -11.68
C PHE A 287 0.15 5.70 -12.20
N ASP A 288 -0.16 6.09 -13.44
CA ASP A 288 0.44 7.27 -14.05
C ASP A 288 -0.48 8.49 -13.98
N GLY A 289 0.05 9.60 -13.48
CA GLY A 289 -0.50 10.94 -13.65
C GLY A 289 -1.98 11.05 -13.29
N ALA A 290 -2.71 11.69 -14.20
CA ALA A 290 -4.16 11.89 -14.12
C ALA A 290 -5.02 10.60 -14.08
N THR A 291 -4.43 9.41 -14.24
CA THR A 291 -5.15 8.13 -14.19
C THR A 291 -4.98 7.38 -12.87
N TRP A 292 -4.04 7.81 -12.02
CA TRP A 292 -3.74 7.17 -10.76
C TRP A 292 -4.98 7.08 -9.87
N ALA A 293 -5.40 5.85 -9.58
CA ALA A 293 -6.59 5.54 -8.80
C ALA A 293 -7.92 6.10 -9.37
N SER A 294 -7.97 6.37 -10.68
CA SER A 294 -9.24 6.61 -11.39
C SER A 294 -10.19 5.43 -11.27
N ASP A 295 -11.49 5.68 -11.40
CA ASP A 295 -12.52 4.64 -11.25
C ASP A 295 -12.15 3.35 -12.05
N TRP A 296 -12.03 2.23 -11.33
CA TRP A 296 -11.64 0.91 -11.85
C TRP A 296 -10.27 0.84 -12.56
N SER A 297 -9.37 1.81 -12.38
CA SER A 297 -7.98 1.70 -12.87
C SER A 297 -7.26 0.48 -12.30
N VAL A 298 -7.56 0.17 -11.04
CA VAL A 298 -7.06 -0.99 -10.30
C VAL A 298 -8.22 -1.63 -9.56
N ILE A 299 -8.25 -2.96 -9.54
CA ILE A 299 -9.15 -3.75 -8.70
C ILE A 299 -8.37 -4.87 -8.00
N HIS A 300 -8.79 -5.22 -6.78
CA HIS A 300 -8.24 -6.32 -5.99
C HIS A 300 -9.33 -7.33 -5.67
N PHE A 301 -9.01 -8.61 -5.84
CA PHE A 301 -9.82 -9.71 -5.33
C PHE A 301 -9.03 -10.48 -4.28
N THR A 302 -9.57 -10.58 -3.06
CA THR A 302 -8.95 -11.33 -1.97
C THR A 302 -9.89 -12.43 -1.53
N LYS A 303 -9.48 -13.70 -1.65
CA LYS A 303 -10.32 -14.84 -1.26
C LYS A 303 -10.51 -14.93 0.25
N THR A 304 -11.62 -15.51 0.67
CA THR A 304 -12.00 -15.64 2.08
C THR A 304 -10.93 -16.33 2.95
N ASP A 305 -10.17 -17.28 2.38
CA ASP A 305 -9.11 -17.98 3.11
C ASP A 305 -7.91 -17.12 3.47
N ASP A 306 -7.78 -15.95 2.84
CA ASP A 306 -6.68 -15.00 3.08
C ASP A 306 -7.07 -13.90 4.06
N LEU A 307 -8.30 -13.94 4.59
CA LEU A 307 -8.82 -12.99 5.56
C LEU A 307 -8.59 -13.50 6.99
N GLY A 308 -8.37 -12.57 7.92
CA GLY A 308 -8.19 -12.86 9.34
C GLY A 308 -9.45 -13.47 9.97
N LYS A 309 -9.52 -14.80 10.02
CA LYS A 309 -10.71 -15.53 10.53
C LYS A 309 -11.06 -15.15 11.98
N GLU A 310 -10.07 -14.84 12.80
CA GLU A 310 -10.27 -14.44 14.20
C GLU A 310 -10.86 -13.04 14.39
N THR A 311 -10.61 -12.14 13.45
CA THR A 311 -11.02 -10.73 13.52
C THR A 311 -12.12 -10.38 12.53
N PHE A 312 -12.48 -11.32 11.65
CA PHE A 312 -13.51 -11.18 10.62
C PHE A 312 -14.67 -12.19 10.73
N TRP A 313 -14.68 -13.05 11.76
CA TRP A 313 -15.65 -14.14 11.91
C TRP A 313 -17.11 -13.70 11.80
N ARG A 314 -17.50 -12.58 12.40
CA ARG A 314 -18.91 -12.15 12.44
C ARG A 314 -19.44 -11.90 11.04
N TYR A 315 -18.64 -11.22 10.21
CA TYR A 315 -19.02 -10.99 8.82
C TYR A 315 -19.07 -12.30 8.02
N LEU A 316 -18.11 -13.21 8.24
CA LEU A 316 -18.10 -14.52 7.59
C LEU A 316 -19.33 -15.37 7.94
N GLU A 317 -19.79 -15.31 9.20
CA GLU A 317 -21.01 -15.99 9.65
C GLU A 317 -22.28 -15.39 9.04
N GLU A 318 -22.38 -14.05 9.01
CA GLU A 318 -23.50 -13.33 8.39
C GLU A 318 -23.56 -13.54 6.87
N HIS A 319 -22.43 -13.85 6.25
CA HIS A 319 -22.26 -13.98 4.80
C HIS A 319 -21.66 -15.34 4.40
N ALA A 320 -22.29 -16.44 4.81
CA ALA A 320 -21.78 -17.81 4.61
C ALA A 320 -21.43 -18.23 3.16
N GLY A 321 -21.90 -17.48 2.14
CA GLY A 321 -21.54 -17.69 0.73
C GLY A 321 -20.37 -16.86 0.22
N LEU A 322 -19.72 -16.06 1.07
CA LEU A 322 -18.65 -15.14 0.69
C LEU A 322 -17.46 -15.92 0.13
N SER A 323 -17.12 -15.65 -1.12
CA SER A 323 -15.93 -16.22 -1.77
C SER A 323 -14.69 -15.34 -1.55
N GLY A 324 -14.88 -14.03 -1.38
CA GLY A 324 -13.83 -13.09 -1.09
C GLY A 324 -14.32 -11.65 -0.99
N LEU A 325 -13.39 -10.70 -1.05
CA LEU A 325 -13.66 -9.27 -1.15
C LEU A 325 -13.24 -8.76 -2.54
N LEU A 326 -13.99 -7.82 -3.09
CA LEU A 326 -13.63 -7.00 -4.24
C LEU A 326 -13.39 -5.56 -3.75
N VAL A 327 -12.25 -4.98 -4.10
CA VAL A 327 -11.95 -3.58 -3.86
C VAL A 327 -11.63 -2.89 -5.18
N GLU A 328 -12.21 -1.71 -5.40
CA GLU A 328 -12.18 -0.98 -6.67
C GLU A 328 -11.65 0.44 -6.49
N ALA A 329 -10.68 0.84 -7.32
CA ALA A 329 -10.20 2.23 -7.39
C ALA A 329 -11.36 3.19 -7.62
N ASN A 330 -11.44 4.26 -6.83
CA ASN A 330 -12.58 5.20 -6.82
C ASN A 330 -12.19 6.65 -6.45
N ARG A 331 -10.91 7.03 -6.61
CA ARG A 331 -10.40 8.36 -6.23
C ARG A 331 -10.75 9.41 -7.29
N LEU A 332 -10.40 9.14 -8.54
CA LEU A 332 -10.59 10.06 -9.67
C LEU A 332 -11.68 9.55 -10.62
N ASP A 333 -12.19 10.42 -11.48
CA ASP A 333 -13.18 10.02 -12.49
C ASP A 333 -12.63 8.95 -13.44
N ALA A 334 -13.52 8.06 -13.90
CA ALA A 334 -13.16 6.99 -14.82
C ALA A 334 -12.42 7.48 -16.09
N VAL A 335 -11.27 6.86 -16.36
CA VAL A 335 -10.55 6.96 -17.64
C VAL A 335 -10.71 5.64 -18.40
N GLY A 336 -11.10 5.69 -19.68
CA GLY A 336 -11.41 4.49 -20.46
C GLY A 336 -12.82 3.93 -20.17
N LYS A 337 -13.03 2.63 -20.37
CA LYS A 337 -14.35 1.98 -20.23
C LYS A 337 -14.78 1.86 -18.78
N ARG A 338 -16.00 2.26 -18.44
CA ARG A 338 -16.57 2.00 -17.11
C ARG A 338 -16.96 0.52 -16.96
N LEU A 339 -16.79 -0.05 -15.77
CA LEU A 339 -17.27 -1.42 -15.51
C LEU A 339 -18.80 -1.46 -15.41
N TYR A 340 -19.40 -0.44 -14.80
CA TYR A 340 -20.84 -0.20 -14.75
C TYR A 340 -21.13 1.30 -14.64
N ASP A 341 -22.40 1.68 -14.82
CA ASP A 341 -22.83 3.07 -14.67
C ASP A 341 -22.74 3.53 -13.20
N GLY A 342 -22.25 4.76 -13.01
CA GLY A 342 -22.05 5.36 -11.69
C GLY A 342 -20.58 5.38 -11.24
N ARG A 343 -20.38 5.49 -9.92
CA ARG A 343 -19.08 5.39 -9.25
C ARG A 343 -18.87 3.93 -8.79
N PRO A 344 -17.61 3.47 -8.70
CA PRO A 344 -17.29 2.18 -8.08
C PRO A 344 -17.82 2.09 -6.65
N TYR A 345 -18.14 0.88 -6.18
CA TYR A 345 -18.56 0.65 -4.79
C TYR A 345 -17.40 0.81 -3.81
N GLY A 346 -16.16 0.74 -4.30
CA GLY A 346 -14.96 0.90 -3.50
C GLY A 346 -14.61 -0.38 -2.77
N LYS A 347 -15.51 -0.90 -1.93
CA LYS A 347 -15.31 -2.16 -1.19
C LYS A 347 -16.60 -2.98 -1.25
N SER A 348 -16.50 -4.24 -1.63
CA SER A 348 -17.64 -5.14 -1.81
C SER A 348 -17.33 -6.56 -1.34
N GLY A 349 -18.33 -7.25 -0.80
CA GLY A 349 -18.31 -8.70 -0.71
C GLY A 349 -18.45 -9.31 -2.10
N TYR A 350 -17.65 -10.33 -2.41
CA TYR A 350 -17.65 -11.05 -3.68
C TYR A 350 -18.12 -12.50 -3.46
N TYR A 351 -19.12 -12.92 -4.22
CA TYR A 351 -19.77 -14.21 -4.08
C TYR A 351 -19.79 -14.92 -5.43
N LEU A 352 -19.06 -16.02 -5.57
CA LEU A 352 -19.09 -16.88 -6.74
C LEU A 352 -20.42 -17.66 -6.76
N LEU A 353 -21.27 -17.37 -7.75
CA LEU A 353 -22.59 -17.99 -7.87
C LEU A 353 -22.54 -19.27 -8.71
N SER A 354 -21.70 -19.31 -9.75
CA SER A 354 -21.51 -20.49 -10.60
C SER A 354 -20.20 -20.41 -11.37
N GLY A 355 -19.69 -21.56 -11.81
CA GLY A 355 -18.43 -21.66 -12.54
C GLY A 355 -17.27 -22.08 -11.64
N SER A 356 -16.11 -21.48 -11.88
CA SER A 356 -14.85 -21.73 -11.17
C SER A 356 -14.12 -20.40 -10.93
N GLU A 357 -12.98 -20.44 -10.25
CA GLU A 357 -12.14 -19.26 -9.99
C GLU A 357 -11.53 -18.65 -11.27
N SER A 358 -11.57 -19.38 -12.40
CA SER A 358 -11.08 -18.92 -13.71
C SER A 358 -12.19 -18.40 -14.62
N SER A 359 -13.45 -18.77 -14.37
CA SER A 359 -14.58 -18.30 -15.17
C SER A 359 -15.90 -18.58 -14.48
N GLY A 360 -16.79 -17.60 -14.46
CA GLY A 360 -18.09 -17.78 -13.84
C GLY A 360 -18.98 -16.55 -13.80
N LEU A 361 -20.01 -16.68 -12.98
CA LEU A 361 -20.91 -15.60 -12.59
C LEU A 361 -20.74 -15.36 -11.10
N ALA A 362 -20.62 -14.10 -10.71
CA ALA A 362 -20.56 -13.68 -9.33
C ALA A 362 -21.59 -12.59 -9.05
N LYS A 363 -21.91 -12.38 -7.78
CA LYS A 363 -22.53 -11.13 -7.32
C LYS A 363 -21.54 -10.35 -6.47
N ILE A 364 -21.69 -9.03 -6.51
CA ILE A 364 -21.02 -8.12 -5.58
C ILE A 364 -22.06 -7.33 -4.81
N GLU A 365 -21.78 -7.15 -3.53
CA GLU A 365 -22.62 -6.40 -2.61
C GLU A 365 -21.74 -5.43 -1.85
N SER A 366 -22.13 -4.15 -1.83
CA SER A 366 -21.33 -3.11 -1.17
C SER A 366 -21.06 -3.46 0.29
N TYR A 367 -19.80 -3.31 0.69
CA TYR A 367 -19.25 -3.57 2.01
C TYR A 367 -18.82 -2.23 2.62
N PHE A 368 -19.11 -2.00 3.90
CA PHE A 368 -18.90 -0.73 4.62
C PHE A 368 -19.68 0.52 4.15
N SER A 369 -20.40 0.53 3.01
CA SER A 369 -21.18 1.72 2.65
C SER A 369 -22.47 1.83 3.47
N ARG A 370 -22.57 2.87 4.31
CA ARG A 370 -23.83 3.30 4.95
C ARG A 370 -24.79 4.01 3.99
N HIS A 371 -24.51 4.02 2.69
CA HIS A 371 -25.37 4.68 1.72
C HIS A 371 -26.67 3.88 1.52
N GLU A 372 -27.79 4.58 1.60
CA GLU A 372 -29.11 4.04 1.31
C GLU A 372 -29.16 3.58 -0.14
N GLY A 373 -29.43 2.29 -0.32
CA GLY A 373 -29.44 1.60 -1.61
C GLY A 373 -28.40 0.51 -1.67
N LEU A 374 -28.68 -0.64 -1.05
CA LEU A 374 -27.96 -1.89 -1.32
C LEU A 374 -28.11 -2.19 -2.81
N GLN A 375 -27.17 -1.72 -3.62
CA GLN A 375 -27.13 -2.08 -5.02
C GLN A 375 -26.29 -3.34 -5.15
N THR A 376 -26.96 -4.43 -5.52
CA THR A 376 -26.31 -5.67 -5.94
C THR A 376 -25.99 -5.56 -7.42
N ARG A 377 -24.79 -5.97 -7.81
CA ARG A 377 -24.41 -6.17 -9.22
C ARG A 377 -24.02 -7.61 -9.45
N TYR A 378 -24.20 -8.06 -10.69
CA TYR A 378 -23.78 -9.37 -11.13
C TYR A 378 -22.61 -9.22 -12.10
N LEU A 379 -21.53 -9.94 -11.86
CA LEU A 379 -20.33 -9.91 -12.68
C LEU A 379 -20.22 -11.21 -13.46
N LYS A 380 -20.08 -11.14 -14.78
CA LYS A 380 -19.61 -12.25 -15.60
C LYS A 380 -18.10 -12.10 -15.79
N PHE A 381 -17.35 -13.14 -15.45
CA PHE A 381 -15.88 -13.08 -15.48
C PHE A 381 -15.23 -14.29 -16.17
N PHE A 382 -14.09 -14.03 -16.79
CA PHE A 382 -13.27 -15.02 -17.47
C PHE A 382 -11.81 -14.58 -17.41
N VAL A 383 -10.94 -15.46 -16.91
CA VAL A 383 -9.49 -15.29 -16.87
C VAL A 383 -8.89 -16.11 -17.99
N THR A 384 -8.19 -15.45 -18.90
CA THR A 384 -7.39 -16.11 -19.94
C THR A 384 -5.96 -16.19 -19.46
N GLY A 385 -5.54 -17.38 -19.01
CA GLY A 385 -4.13 -17.68 -18.82
C GLY A 385 -3.42 -17.79 -20.15
N LYS A 386 -2.35 -17.02 -20.34
CA LYS A 386 -1.59 -16.99 -21.60
C LYS A 386 -0.30 -17.81 -21.52
N SER A 387 0.29 -17.94 -20.33
CA SER A 387 1.45 -18.79 -20.06
C SER A 387 1.34 -19.48 -18.69
N GLU A 388 2.42 -20.13 -18.24
CA GLU A 388 2.56 -20.61 -16.85
C GLU A 388 2.95 -19.48 -15.87
N SER A 389 2.96 -18.21 -16.33
CA SER A 389 3.25 -17.04 -15.51
C SER A 389 1.97 -16.26 -15.24
N THR A 390 1.78 -15.79 -14.01
CA THR A 390 0.72 -14.83 -13.67
C THR A 390 0.74 -13.58 -14.56
N PHE A 391 1.91 -13.07 -14.95
CA PHE A 391 2.04 -11.70 -15.47
C PHE A 391 1.29 -11.43 -16.79
N ASP A 392 0.95 -12.48 -17.54
CA ASP A 392 0.28 -12.35 -18.84
C ASP A 392 -1.21 -12.72 -18.83
N ASP A 393 -1.76 -13.07 -17.66
CA ASP A 393 -3.19 -13.28 -17.45
C ASP A 393 -4.02 -12.05 -17.84
N ILE A 394 -5.16 -12.30 -18.47
CA ILE A 394 -6.18 -11.28 -18.77
C ILE A 394 -7.51 -11.65 -18.14
N LEU A 395 -7.98 -10.78 -17.25
CA LEU A 395 -9.32 -10.86 -16.69
C LEU A 395 -10.28 -10.03 -17.56
N THR A 396 -11.35 -10.66 -18.05
CA THR A 396 -12.46 -9.98 -18.69
C THR A 396 -13.65 -9.94 -17.75
N LEU A 397 -14.18 -8.75 -17.46
CA LEU A 397 -15.33 -8.51 -16.60
C LEU A 397 -16.42 -7.78 -17.37
N GLU A 398 -17.68 -8.16 -17.13
CA GLU A 398 -18.84 -7.37 -17.51
C GLU A 398 -19.86 -7.40 -16.39
N ALA A 399 -20.39 -6.21 -16.05
CA ALA A 399 -21.36 -6.06 -14.98
C ALA A 399 -22.79 -5.96 -15.53
N PHE A 400 -23.72 -6.53 -14.78
CA PHE A 400 -25.14 -6.61 -15.11
C PHE A 400 -25.99 -6.22 -13.90
N ASP A 401 -27.17 -5.68 -14.18
CA ASP A 401 -28.14 -5.29 -13.15
C ASP A 401 -28.83 -6.51 -12.51
N THR A 402 -28.96 -7.62 -13.24
CA THR A 402 -29.65 -8.82 -12.76
C THR A 402 -28.88 -10.10 -13.08
N HIS A 403 -29.14 -11.14 -12.29
CA HIS A 403 -28.55 -12.46 -12.47
C HIS A 403 -28.92 -13.07 -13.83
N GLU A 404 -30.18 -12.90 -14.25
CA GLU A 404 -30.71 -13.44 -15.50
C GLU A 404 -30.01 -12.84 -16.71
N LEU A 405 -29.75 -11.53 -16.70
CA LEU A 405 -29.00 -10.85 -17.76
C LEU A 405 -27.56 -11.35 -17.82
N ALA A 406 -26.89 -11.47 -16.66
CA ALA A 406 -25.53 -11.99 -16.60
C ALA A 406 -25.42 -13.43 -17.12
N LYS A 407 -26.44 -14.25 -16.86
CA LYS A 407 -26.49 -15.66 -17.30
C LYS A 407 -26.82 -15.83 -18.77
N SER A 408 -27.73 -15.03 -19.31
CA SER A 408 -28.27 -15.21 -20.67
C SER A 408 -27.46 -14.51 -21.75
N ASN A 409 -26.75 -13.44 -21.41
CA ASN A 409 -25.97 -12.67 -22.38
C ASN A 409 -24.53 -13.16 -22.46
N ASP A 410 -23.99 -13.19 -23.68
CA ASP A 410 -22.55 -13.27 -23.90
C ASP A 410 -21.87 -11.93 -23.64
N TYR A 411 -20.54 -11.93 -23.56
CA TYR A 411 -19.77 -10.70 -23.44
C TYR A 411 -20.09 -9.75 -24.60
N SER A 412 -20.41 -8.51 -24.27
CA SER A 412 -20.67 -7.46 -25.22
C SER A 412 -19.42 -6.58 -25.43
N ASP A 413 -19.57 -5.51 -26.21
CA ASP A 413 -18.55 -4.48 -26.34
C ASP A 413 -18.35 -3.66 -25.05
N LYS A 414 -19.23 -3.81 -24.04
CA LYS A 414 -19.09 -3.19 -22.72
C LYS A 414 -18.11 -3.92 -21.80
N ALA A 415 -17.73 -5.16 -22.12
CA ALA A 415 -16.76 -5.90 -21.32
C ALA A 415 -15.45 -5.10 -21.14
N VAL A 416 -14.98 -5.04 -19.90
CA VAL A 416 -13.74 -4.39 -19.49
C VAL A 416 -12.68 -5.47 -19.29
N LYS A 417 -11.48 -5.21 -19.80
CA LYS A 417 -10.34 -6.10 -19.63
C LYS A 417 -9.39 -5.53 -18.60
N PHE A 418 -8.76 -6.42 -17.87
CA PHE A 418 -7.72 -6.13 -16.91
C PHE A 418 -6.56 -7.12 -17.08
N ARG A 419 -5.37 -6.70 -16.66
CA ARG A 419 -4.11 -7.44 -16.77
C ARG A 419 -3.37 -7.40 -15.44
N ARG A 420 -2.42 -8.32 -15.22
CA ARG A 420 -1.64 -8.40 -13.97
C ARG A 420 -0.52 -7.39 -13.87
N THR A 421 -0.07 -6.83 -14.98
CA THR A 421 1.00 -5.83 -14.99
C THR A 421 0.44 -4.41 -14.94
N PRO A 422 1.09 -3.49 -14.23
CA PRO A 422 0.64 -2.10 -14.15
C PRO A 422 0.77 -1.36 -15.48
N CYS A 423 1.76 -1.71 -16.32
CA CYS A 423 2.19 -0.96 -17.51
C CYS A 423 2.21 -1.85 -18.74
N LYS A 424 1.69 -1.38 -19.89
CA LYS A 424 1.60 -2.23 -21.11
C LYS A 424 2.98 -2.51 -21.69
N ALA A 425 3.90 -1.57 -21.47
CA ALA A 425 5.30 -1.75 -21.77
C ALA A 425 5.95 -2.64 -20.71
N LYS A 426 6.97 -3.40 -21.13
CA LYS A 426 7.79 -4.25 -20.25
C LYS A 426 8.52 -3.47 -19.13
N THR A 427 8.59 -2.16 -19.26
CA THR A 427 9.16 -1.24 -18.29
C THR A 427 8.11 -0.17 -17.97
N CYS A 428 7.77 -0.03 -16.70
CA CYS A 428 7.12 1.19 -16.22
C CYS A 428 8.14 2.33 -16.30
N ALA A 429 7.70 3.47 -16.85
CA ALA A 429 8.54 4.63 -17.09
C ALA A 429 8.88 5.33 -15.81
#